data_AF-A0A6L4AUI9-F1
#
_entry.id   AF-A0A6L4AUI9-F1
#
_cell.length_a   1.000
_cell.length_b   1.000
_cell.length_c   1.000
_cell.angle_alpha   90.00
_cell.angle_beta   90.00
_cell.angle_gamma   90.00
#
_symmetry.space_group_name_H-M   'P 1'
#
loop_
_entity.id
_entity.type
_entity.pdbx_description
1 polymer ?
#
loop_
_entity_poly.entity_id
_entity_poly.type
_entity_poly.pdbx_seq_one_letter_code
_entity_poly.pdbx_strand_id
1 'polypeptide(L)'
;MANRLHLPLLAAALLVAAGPARADWLVTTDGGLIETKGPWKVDGRRVVFHLPNGTLSSVRADEVDLDRSAAETARAAEAARRASE
;
A
#
# COMPACT_ATOMS: atom_id res chain seq x y z
N MET A 1 -7.66 -55.93 -2.36
CA MET A 1 -8.85 -55.02 -2.41
C MET A 1 -8.91 -54.33 -1.05
N ALA A 2 -8.85 -53.02 -0.84
CA ALA A 2 -8.73 -51.83 -1.68
C ALA A 2 -7.99 -50.78 -0.81
N ASN A 3 -6.84 -50.32 -1.28
CA ASN A 3 -6.56 -48.93 -1.70
C ASN A 3 -6.12 -47.98 -0.58
N ARG A 4 -4.80 -47.75 -0.52
CA ARG A 4 -4.12 -46.72 0.27
C ARG A 4 -4.42 -45.36 -0.35
N LEU A 5 -5.11 -44.49 0.37
CA LEU A 5 -5.33 -43.11 -0.07
C LEU A 5 -4.09 -42.28 0.27
N HIS A 6 -3.18 -42.18 -0.70
CA HIS A 6 -2.24 -41.08 -0.78
C HIS A 6 -2.96 -39.88 -1.40
N LEU A 7 -3.21 -38.83 -0.62
CA LEU A 7 -3.47 -37.51 -1.20
C LEU A 7 -2.30 -36.59 -0.80
N PRO A 8 -1.38 -36.30 -1.74
CA PRO A 8 -0.19 -35.51 -1.47
C PRO A 8 -0.48 -34.00 -1.54
N LEU A 9 0.38 -33.23 -0.86
CA LEU A 9 0.84 -31.88 -1.20
C LEU A 9 -0.10 -31.04 -2.09
N LEU A 10 -0.88 -30.13 -1.51
CA LEU A 10 -1.40 -28.93 -2.21
C LEU A 10 -1.78 -27.84 -1.21
N ALA A 11 -0.79 -27.33 -0.47
CA ALA A 11 -0.90 -26.11 0.32
C ALA A 11 0.17 -25.09 -0.09
N ALA A 12 0.40 -24.97 -1.40
CA ALA A 12 1.35 -24.04 -2.00
C ALA A 12 0.59 -23.04 -2.89
N ALA A 13 -0.02 -22.01 -2.29
CA ALA A 13 -0.42 -20.80 -3.00
C ALA A 13 -0.85 -19.69 -2.02
N LEU A 14 0.11 -19.07 -1.34
CA LEU A 14 -0.02 -17.68 -0.85
C LEU A 14 1.37 -17.05 -0.74
N LEU A 15 2.10 -17.04 -1.85
CA LEU A 15 3.12 -16.02 -2.07
C LEU A 15 2.37 -14.71 -2.32
N VAL A 16 1.97 -14.05 -1.23
CA VAL A 16 1.68 -12.62 -1.27
C VAL A 16 2.97 -11.98 -1.77
N ALA A 17 2.93 -11.43 -2.98
CA ALA A 17 3.98 -10.59 -3.50
C ALA A 17 4.05 -9.33 -2.62
N ALA A 18 4.74 -9.45 -1.49
CA ALA A 18 5.20 -8.32 -0.71
C ALA A 18 6.32 -7.67 -1.51
N GLY A 19 5.94 -6.92 -2.55
CA GLY A 19 6.84 -5.97 -3.17
C GLY A 19 7.37 -5.03 -2.08
N PRO A 20 8.58 -4.46 -2.25
CA PRO A 20 9.10 -3.47 -1.32
C PRO A 20 8.01 -2.41 -1.12
N ALA A 21 7.66 -2.13 0.13
CA ALA A 21 6.71 -1.09 0.47
C ALA A 21 7.28 0.24 -0.05
N ARG A 22 6.89 0.64 -1.26
CA ARG A 22 7.28 1.91 -1.86
C ARG A 22 6.69 3.02 -1.00
N ALA A 23 7.41 4.12 -0.90
CA ALA A 23 6.85 5.31 -0.28
C ALA A 23 5.72 5.84 -1.19
N ASP A 24 4.53 5.97 -0.61
CA ASP A 24 3.40 6.66 -1.22
C ASP A 24 3.22 8.01 -0.50
N TRP A 25 2.41 8.89 -1.08
CA TRP A 25 2.24 10.25 -0.58
C TRP A 25 0.77 10.57 -0.36
N LEU A 26 0.50 11.22 0.77
CA LEU A 26 -0.76 11.89 1.06
C LEU A 26 -0.53 13.40 1.04
N VAL A 27 -1.39 14.12 0.34
CA VAL A 27 -1.42 15.58 0.30
C VAL A 27 -2.58 16.06 1.13
N THR A 28 -2.30 16.88 2.13
CA THR A 28 -3.35 17.52 2.92
C THR A 28 -3.88 18.76 2.19
N THR A 29 -5.12 19.13 2.46
CA THR A 29 -5.81 20.27 1.82
C THR A 29 -5.15 21.62 2.12
N ASP A 30 -4.39 21.72 3.21
CA ASP A 30 -3.52 22.86 3.54
C ASP A 30 -2.17 22.85 2.79
N GLY A 31 -1.93 21.84 1.95
CA GLY A 31 -0.75 21.70 1.12
C GLY A 31 0.40 20.90 1.73
N GLY A 32 0.23 20.35 2.94
CA GLY A 32 1.19 19.45 3.57
C GLY A 32 1.36 18.13 2.83
N LEU A 33 2.53 17.50 3.01
CA LEU A 33 2.87 16.20 2.45
C LEU A 33 3.15 15.22 3.59
N ILE A 34 2.51 14.06 3.55
CA ILE A 34 2.70 12.96 4.49
C ILE A 34 3.24 11.76 3.70
N GLU A 35 4.46 11.34 4.02
CA GLU A 35 5.05 10.11 3.50
C GLU A 35 4.39 8.90 4.18
N THR A 36 4.01 7.90 3.38
CA THR A 36 3.42 6.65 3.87
C THR A 36 4.27 5.45 3.48
N LYS A 37 4.36 4.48 4.38
CA LYS A 37 4.98 3.18 4.13
C LYS A 37 4.01 2.32 3.33
N GLY A 38 4.05 2.47 2.02
CA GLY A 38 3.12 1.82 1.11
C GLY A 38 1.76 2.50 1.05
N PRO A 39 0.76 1.82 0.49
CA PRO A 39 -0.51 2.43 0.13
C PRO A 39 -1.30 2.88 1.34
N TRP A 40 -2.07 3.93 1.11
CA TRP A 40 -3.10 4.44 2.00
C TRP A 40 -4.49 4.01 1.50
N LYS A 41 -5.46 3.94 2.41
CA LYS A 41 -6.82 3.50 2.12
C LYS A 41 -7.84 4.45 2.72
N VAL A 42 -8.88 4.78 1.96
CA VAL A 42 -10.07 5.44 2.51
C VAL A 42 -10.92 4.41 3.25
N ASP A 43 -11.18 4.66 4.53
CA ASP A 43 -12.04 3.87 5.40
C ASP A 43 -13.08 4.78 6.06
N GLY A 44 -14.28 4.82 5.47
CA GLY A 44 -15.33 5.75 5.86
C GLY A 44 -14.89 7.21 5.74
N ARG A 45 -14.81 7.90 6.87
CA ARG A 45 -14.41 9.33 6.95
C ARG A 45 -12.92 9.53 7.24
N ARG A 46 -12.11 8.47 7.18
CA ARG A 46 -10.67 8.55 7.44
C ARG A 46 -9.88 8.01 6.25
N VAL A 47 -8.67 8.51 6.11
CA VAL A 47 -7.62 7.88 5.32
C VAL A 47 -6.67 7.21 6.29
N VAL A 48 -6.52 5.90 6.17
CA VAL A 48 -5.71 5.05 7.04
C VAL A 48 -4.45 4.63 6.30
N PHE A 49 -3.30 4.71 6.97
CA PHE A 49 -2.00 4.47 6.37
C PHE A 49 -0.97 4.07 7.43
N HIS A 50 0.18 3.56 7.00
CA HIS A 50 1.32 3.36 7.89
C HIS A 50 2.34 4.47 7.65
N LEU A 51 2.92 5.00 8.73
CA LEU A 51 4.08 5.89 8.67
C LEU A 51 5.36 5.11 8.30
N PRO A 52 6.45 5.77 7.90
CA PRO A 52 7.73 5.11 7.58
C PRO A 52 8.26 4.20 8.71
N ASN A 53 8.02 4.59 9.97
CA ASN A 53 8.38 3.79 11.15
C ASN A 53 7.47 2.56 11.39
N GLY A 54 6.46 2.35 10.55
CA GLY A 54 5.50 1.25 10.66
C GLY A 54 4.30 1.52 11.57
N THR A 55 4.21 2.71 12.19
CA THR A 55 3.05 3.08 13.00
C THR A 55 1.81 3.25 12.14
N LEU A 56 0.72 2.57 12.49
CA LEU A 56 -0.60 2.79 11.89
C LEU A 56 -1.14 4.16 12.32
N SER A 57 -1.52 4.97 11.35
CA SER A 57 -2.04 6.32 11.54
C SER A 57 -3.27 6.58 10.67
N SER A 58 -3.99 7.66 10.97
CA SER A 58 -5.13 8.08 10.15
C SER A 58 -5.36 9.59 10.22
N VAL A 59 -5.84 10.15 9.11
CA VAL A 59 -6.27 11.55 8.96
C VAL A 59 -7.72 11.59 8.50
N ARG A 60 -8.44 12.70 8.70
CA ARG A 60 -9.81 12.82 8.19
C ARG A 60 -9.80 12.93 6.67
N ALA A 61 -10.75 12.28 6.00
CA ALA A 61 -10.78 12.24 4.54
C ALA A 61 -11.04 13.62 3.91
N ASP A 62 -11.73 14.52 4.61
CA ASP A 62 -11.95 15.91 4.18
C ASP A 62 -10.74 16.83 4.41
N GLU A 63 -9.70 16.35 5.08
CA GLU A 63 -8.43 17.05 5.25
C GLU A 63 -7.40 16.63 4.19
N VAL A 64 -7.72 15.66 3.33
CA VAL A 64 -6.83 15.11 2.30
C VAL A 64 -7.33 15.47 0.90
N ASP A 65 -6.42 15.96 0.07
CA ASP A 65 -6.62 16.06 -1.37
C ASP A 65 -6.27 14.70 -2.02
N LEU A 66 -7.28 13.84 -2.19
CA LEU A 66 -7.10 12.47 -2.67
C LEU A 66 -6.61 12.41 -4.12
N ASP A 67 -7.07 13.32 -4.96
CA ASP A 67 -6.67 13.38 -6.38
C ASP A 67 -5.19 13.76 -6.49
N ARG A 68 -4.78 14.78 -5.74
CA ARG A 68 -3.36 15.18 -5.70
C ARG A 68 -2.49 14.11 -5.04
N SER A 69 -2.99 13.45 -4.00
CA SER A 69 -2.31 12.31 -3.37
C SER A 69 -2.04 11.18 -4.36
N ALA A 70 -3.06 10.78 -5.14
CA ALA A 70 -2.90 9.75 -6.16
C ALA A 70 -1.88 10.16 -7.24
N ALA A 71 -1.89 11.42 -7.66
CA ALA A 71 -0.92 11.94 -8.62
C ALA A 71 0.52 11.91 -8.08
N GLU A 72 0.75 12.32 -6.84
CA GLU A 72 2.10 12.29 -6.23
C GLU A 72 2.60 10.86 -6.01
N THR A 73 1.73 9.94 -5.57
CA THR A 73 2.08 8.51 -5.49
C THR A 73 2.48 7.95 -6.86
N ALA A 74 1.70 8.24 -7.91
CA ALA A 74 2.03 7.78 -9.27
C ALA A 74 3.36 8.36 -9.78
N ARG A 75 3.64 9.63 -9.49
CA ARG A 75 4.93 10.27 -9.82
C ARG A 75 6.09 9.60 -9.10
N ALA A 76 5.95 9.30 -7.81
CA ALA A 76 6.98 8.61 -7.03
C ALA A 76 7.24 7.19 -7.56
N ALA A 77 6.17 6.46 -7.92
CA ALA A 77 6.28 5.14 -8.53
C ALA A 77 6.99 5.18 -9.90
N GLU A 78 6.67 6.17 -10.74
CA GLU A 78 7.33 6.33 -12.04
C GLU A 78 8.80 6.74 -11.89
N ALA A 79 9.11 7.66 -10.98
CA ALA A 79 10.49 8.10 -10.71
C ALA A 79 11.37 6.93 -10.26
N ALA A 80 10.89 6.11 -9.32
CA ALA A 80 11.68 4.97 -8.85
C ALA A 80 11.69 3.80 -9.87
N ARG A 81 10.75 3.73 -10.83
CA ARG A 81 10.84 2.78 -11.96
C ARG A 81 11.96 3.19 -12.91
N ARG A 82 11.99 4.46 -13.31
CA ARG A 82 13.05 5.02 -14.19
C ARG A 82 14.45 4.92 -13.57
N ALA A 83 14.57 5.03 -12.25
CA ALA A 83 15.85 4.88 -11.56
C ALA A 83 16.38 3.43 -11.52
N SER A 84 15.53 2.44 -11.81
CA SER A 84 15.89 1.02 -11.84
C SER A 84 16.17 0.47 -13.24
N GLU A 85 16.00 1.30 -14.27
CA GLU A 85 16.34 1.03 -15.68
C GLU A 85 17.76 1.52 -15.99
#